data_AF-A0A6J7JT67-F1
#
_entry.id   AF-A0A6J7JT67-F1
#
_cell.length_a   1.000
_cell.length_b   1.000
_cell.length_c   1.000
_cell.angle_alpha   90.00
_cell.angle_beta   90.00
_cell.angle_gamma   90.00
#
_symmetry.space_group_name_H-M   'P 1'
#
loop_
_entity.id
_entity.type
_entity.pdbx_description
1 polymer ?
#
loop_
_entity_poly.entity_id
_entity_poly.type
_entity_poly.pdbx_seq_one_letter_code
_entity_poly.pdbx_strand_id
1 'polypeptide(L)'
;MAVRAVHDVYAAHPEIPIVGVGGVARGVDAIELMMAGASAIQVGTASFADPRSVARVQDEIEDWCSAHGVRSVSELIGVVHAR
;
A
#
# COMPACT_ATOMS: atom_id res chain seq x y z
N MET A 1 7.37 -0.85 -10.66
CA MET A 1 8.64 -1.34 -10.06
C MET A 1 8.50 -1.57 -8.56
N ALA A 2 8.03 -0.59 -7.77
CA ALA A 2 7.91 -0.72 -6.32
C ALA A 2 7.09 -1.96 -5.87
N VAL A 3 5.91 -2.18 -6.47
CA VAL A 3 5.05 -3.35 -6.17
C VAL A 3 5.80 -4.68 -6.35
N ARG A 4 6.55 -4.84 -7.45
CA ARG A 4 7.32 -6.06 -7.70
C ARG A 4 8.43 -6.27 -6.68
N ALA A 5 9.14 -5.20 -6.31
CA ALA A 5 10.20 -5.28 -5.31
C ALA A 5 9.63 -5.67 -3.93
N VAL A 6 8.52 -5.05 -3.52
CA VAL A 6 7.81 -5.40 -2.28
C VAL A 6 7.36 -6.85 -2.30
N HIS A 7 6.74 -7.29 -3.40
CA HIS A 7 6.32 -8.68 -3.60
C HIS A 7 7.48 -9.66 -3.41
N ASP A 8 8.62 -9.43 -4.06
CA ASP A 8 9.75 -10.36 -4.03
C ASP A 8 10.42 -10.41 -2.66
N VAL A 9 10.52 -9.27 -1.97
CA VAL A 9 11.05 -9.23 -0.60
C VAL A 9 10.10 -9.93 0.37
N TYR A 10 8.79 -9.69 0.27
CA TYR A 10 7.81 -10.35 1.13
C TYR A 10 7.78 -11.86 0.92
N ALA A 11 7.88 -12.33 -0.34
CA ALA A 11 7.94 -13.75 -0.65
C ALA A 11 9.18 -14.44 -0.05
N ALA A 12 10.31 -13.72 0.04
CA ALA A 12 11.54 -14.24 0.63
C ALA A 12 11.57 -14.15 2.16
N HIS A 13 10.94 -13.12 2.74
CA HIS A 13 11.01 -12.79 4.16
C HIS A 13 9.64 -12.29 4.69
N PRO A 14 8.63 -13.17 4.80
CA PRO A 14 7.26 -12.79 5.16
C PRO A 14 7.12 -12.22 6.58
N GLU A 15 8.07 -12.52 7.47
CA GLU A 15 8.11 -12.05 8.85
C GLU A 15 8.65 -10.62 9.03
N ILE A 16 9.29 -10.05 8.01
CA ILE A 16 9.91 -8.73 8.08
C ILE A 16 8.91 -7.66 7.64
N PRO A 17 8.54 -6.68 8.48
CA PRO A 17 7.69 -5.57 8.07
C PRO A 17 8.34 -4.71 6.98
N ILE A 18 7.59 -4.40 5.92
CA ILE A 18 8.08 -3.63 4.77
C ILE A 18 7.41 -2.27 4.72
N VAL A 19 8.18 -1.19 4.56
CA VAL A 19 7.66 0.13 4.17
C VAL A 19 7.77 0.27 2.66
N GLY A 20 6.63 0.20 1.96
CA GLY A 20 6.54 0.33 0.51
C GLY A 20 6.64 1.78 0.05
N VAL A 21 7.52 2.07 -0.91
CA VAL A 21 7.68 3.41 -1.48
C VAL A 21 7.87 3.34 -2.99
N GLY A 22 7.31 4.34 -3.68
CA GLY A 22 7.57 4.57 -5.10
C GLY A 22 6.29 4.64 -5.91
N GLY A 23 5.95 5.85 -6.36
CA GLY A 23 4.82 6.08 -7.26
C GLY A 23 3.43 6.14 -6.62
N VAL A 24 3.33 6.26 -5.28
CA VAL A 24 2.04 6.41 -4.60
C VAL A 24 1.49 7.81 -4.84
N ALA A 25 0.45 7.92 -5.66
CA ALA A 25 -0.26 9.16 -5.94
C ALA A 25 -1.76 9.09 -5.62
N ARG A 26 -2.30 7.87 -5.52
CA ARG A 26 -3.69 7.53 -5.22
C ARG A 26 -3.76 6.37 -4.21
N GLY A 27 -4.89 6.21 -3.54
CA GLY A 27 -5.16 5.14 -2.59
C GLY A 27 -4.98 3.75 -3.19
N VAL A 28 -5.39 3.55 -4.44
CA VAL A 28 -5.19 2.26 -5.13
C VAL A 28 -3.71 1.87 -5.28
N ASP A 29 -2.82 2.85 -5.47
CA ASP A 29 -1.38 2.59 -5.60
C ASP A 29 -0.81 2.13 -4.24
N ALA A 30 -1.33 2.67 -3.13
CA ALA A 30 -0.99 2.22 -1.78
C ALA A 30 -1.54 0.82 -1.49
N ILE A 31 -2.78 0.55 -1.88
CA ILE A 31 -3.42 -0.76 -1.72
C ILE A 31 -2.66 -1.84 -2.48
N GLU A 32 -2.20 -1.58 -3.71
CA GLU A 32 -1.35 -2.51 -4.47
C GLU A 32 -0.05 -2.85 -3.73
N LEU A 33 0.61 -1.87 -3.10
CA LEU A 33 1.80 -2.11 -2.29
C LEU A 33 1.48 -2.94 -1.06
N MET A 34 0.36 -2.67 -0.37
CA MET A 34 -0.05 -3.45 0.79
C MET A 34 -0.38 -4.89 0.39
N MET A 35 -1.16 -5.08 -0.67
CA MET A 35 -1.48 -6.40 -1.24
C MET A 35 -0.24 -7.20 -1.60
N ALA A 36 0.80 -6.54 -2.12
CA ALA A 36 2.09 -7.17 -2.41
C ALA A 36 2.92 -7.52 -1.16
N GLY A 37 2.64 -6.94 0.01
CA GLY A 37 3.35 -7.25 1.26
C GLY A 37 3.79 -6.05 2.10
N ALA A 38 3.53 -4.81 1.67
CA ALA A 38 3.90 -3.64 2.46
C ALA A 38 3.04 -3.52 3.72
N SER A 39 3.68 -3.37 4.88
CA SER A 39 3.01 -3.11 6.17
C SER A 39 2.67 -1.64 6.37
N ALA A 40 3.41 -0.75 5.71
CA ALA A 40 3.16 0.68 5.64
C ALA A 40 3.59 1.23 4.28
N ILE A 41 3.14 2.44 3.93
CA ILE A 41 3.47 3.09 2.67
C ILE A 41 4.06 4.48 2.89
N GLN A 42 4.79 4.99 1.91
CA GLN A 42 5.30 6.37 1.89
C GLN A 42 4.84 7.13 0.64
N VAL A 43 4.34 8.35 0.85
CA VAL A 43 4.03 9.32 -0.20
C VAL A 43 5.11 10.41 -0.20
N GLY A 44 5.80 10.57 -1.33
CA GLY A 44 6.92 11.50 -1.48
C GLY A 44 6.67 12.51 -2.59
N THR A 45 6.95 12.12 -3.84
CA THR A 45 6.87 13.01 -5.01
C THR A 45 5.51 13.67 -5.19
N ALA A 46 4.42 12.96 -4.90
CA ALA A 46 3.06 13.52 -4.99
C ALA A 46 2.85 14.71 -4.03
N SER A 47 3.51 14.70 -2.87
CA SER A 47 3.41 15.77 -1.87
C SER A 47 3.99 17.11 -2.33
N PHE A 48 4.94 17.09 -3.28
CA PHE A 48 5.48 18.32 -3.87
C PHE A 48 4.53 18.97 -4.87
N ALA A 49 3.72 18.17 -5.57
CA ALA A 49 2.71 18.68 -6.49
C ALA A 49 1.44 19.11 -5.75
N ASP A 50 1.06 18.35 -4.71
CA ASP A 50 -0.07 18.67 -3.84
C ASP A 50 0.25 18.27 -2.38
N PRO A 51 0.41 19.25 -1.47
CA PRO A 51 0.64 18.99 -0.05
C PRO A 51 -0.47 18.17 0.64
N ARG A 52 -1.68 18.14 0.07
CA ARG A 52 -2.82 17.37 0.58
C ARG A 52 -2.87 15.94 0.05
N SER A 53 -1.93 15.54 -0.82
CA SER A 53 -1.90 14.21 -1.41
C SER A 53 -1.89 13.09 -0.36
N VAL A 54 -1.20 13.28 0.77
CA VAL A 54 -1.19 12.31 1.87
C VAL A 54 -2.59 12.07 2.44
N ALA A 55 -3.31 13.16 2.78
CA ALA A 55 -4.66 13.06 3.32
C ALA A 55 -5.63 12.47 2.29
N ARG A 56 -5.54 12.91 1.02
CA ARG A 56 -6.36 12.33 -0.06
C ARG A 56 -6.11 10.83 -0.24
N VAL A 57 -4.85 10.39 -0.23
CA VAL A 57 -4.50 8.96 -0.35
C VAL A 57 -5.09 8.18 0.82
N GLN A 58 -5.06 8.73 2.04
CA GLN A 58 -5.73 8.12 3.19
C GLN A 58 -7.23 7.98 2.95
N ASP A 59 -7.92 9.06 2.58
CA ASP A 59 -9.37 9.05 2.34
C ASP A 59 -9.73 8.01 1.25
N GLU A 60 -8.96 7.96 0.16
CA GLU A 60 -9.15 6.99 -0.93
C GLU A 60 -8.94 5.53 -0.48
N ILE A 61 -8.03 5.28 0.48
CA ILE A 61 -7.86 3.94 1.08
C ILE A 61 -9.07 3.58 1.94
N GLU A 62 -9.55 4.51 2.77
CA GLU A 62 -10.72 4.31 3.63
C GLU A 62 -11.97 4.00 2.79
N ASP A 63 -12.21 4.79 1.73
CA ASP A 63 -13.31 4.59 0.79
C ASP A 63 -13.23 3.23 0.10
N TRP A 64 -12.04 2.85 -0.37
CA TRP A 64 -11.83 1.56 -1.01
C TRP A 64 -12.08 0.40 -0.04
N CYS A 65 -11.57 0.47 1.19
CA CYS A 65 -11.79 -0.54 2.21
C CYS A 65 -13.28 -0.70 2.52
N SER A 66 -14.00 0.41 2.69
CA SER A 66 -15.45 0.43 2.91
C SER A 66 -16.20 -0.24 1.75
N ALA A 67 -15.84 0.10 0.51
CA ALA A 67 -16.46 -0.46 -0.69
C ALA A 67 -16.21 -1.97 -0.87
N HIS A 68 -15.12 -2.51 -0.31
CA HIS A 68 -14.73 -3.92 -0.45
C HIS A 68 -14.98 -4.74 0.83
N GLY A 69 -15.57 -4.16 1.87
CA GLY A 69 -15.85 -4.84 3.13
C GLY A 69 -14.59 -5.21 3.94
N VAL A 70 -13.48 -4.50 3.71
CA VAL A 70 -12.22 -4.68 4.44
C VAL A 70 -12.30 -3.89 5.75
N ARG A 71 -12.24 -4.58 6.89
CA ARG A 71 -12.46 -3.97 8.21
C ARG A 71 -11.18 -3.37 8.79
N SER A 72 -10.03 -3.88 8.38
CA SER A 72 -8.71 -3.36 8.72
C SER A 72 -7.80 -3.39 7.50
N VAL A 73 -7.07 -2.30 7.27
CA VAL A 73 -6.04 -2.24 6.22
C VAL A 73 -4.96 -3.31 6.38
N SER A 74 -4.77 -3.85 7.60
CA SER A 74 -3.84 -4.94 7.84
C SER A 74 -4.26 -6.24 7.16
N GLU A 75 -5.55 -6.42 6.85
CA GLU A 75 -6.06 -7.57 6.10
C GLU A 75 -5.55 -7.58 4.65
N LEU A 76 -5.05 -6.44 4.14
CA LEU A 76 -4.49 -6.34 2.80
C LEU A 76 -3.04 -6.80 2.75
N ILE A 77 -2.32 -6.84 3.87
CA ILE A 77 -0.88 -7.08 3.86
C ILE A 77 -0.57 -8.47 3.33
N GLY A 78 0.03 -8.54 2.14
CA GLY A 78 0.52 -9.78 1.55
C GLY A 78 -0.56 -10.74 1.03
N VAL A 79 -1.81 -10.29 0.82
CA VAL A 79 -2.92 -11.17 0.41
C VAL A 79 -2.67 -11.95 -0.90
N VAL A 80 -1.81 -11.43 -1.79
CA VAL A 80 -1.49 -12.11 -3.05
C VAL A 80 -0.55 -13.32 -2.87
N HIS A 81 0.02 -13.49 -1.68
CA HIS A 81 0.89 -14.62 -1.34
C HIS A 81 0.15 -15.79 -0.70
N ALA A 82 -1.09 -15.57 -0.22
CA ALA A 82 -1.91 -16.61 0.37
C ALA A 82 -2.39 -17.59 -0.73
N ARG A 83 -2.04 -18.87 -0.56
CA ARG A 83 -2.58 -20.01 -1.33
C ARG A 83 -3.56 -20.79 -0.49
#